data_AF-A0A2P2KRS8-F1
#
_entry.id   AF-A0A2P2KRS8-F1
#
_cell.length_a   1.000
_cell.length_b   1.000
_cell.length_c   1.000
_cell.angle_alpha   90.00
_cell.angle_beta   90.00
_cell.angle_gamma   90.00
#
_symmetry.space_group_name_H-M   'P 1'
#
loop_
_entity.id
_entity.type
_entity.pdbx_description
1 polymer ?
#
loop_
_entity_poly.entity_id
_entity_poly.type
_entity_poly.pdbx_seq_one_letter_code
_entity_poly.pdbx_strand_id
1 'polypeptide(L)'
;MLWQVVTEFEDQRLYGKIEGWEKNGEENGFLPDQQFIIDLDYYNTVEELIEVGPEKLKEALAALGLKSGGTVQQRAERLFLTKNTPLEKLDKKHFAKGSQGSVINGSAVASQEVDNAKEIALMEAKIRKLCELLNETIVRTKENVVKKQALTYDEMEAEREEEEMQAESESDDEEQQIYNPLKLPMGWDGKPIPYWLYKLHGLGQEFKCEICGNYSYWGRRAYERHFKEWRHQHGMRCLGIPNTKNFNEITSIEEAKELWKRIQERQGVNKWRPDLEEEYEDKEGNIYNKKTYTDLQRQGLI
;
A
#
# COMPACT_ATOMS: atom_id res chain seq x y z
N MET A 1 -10.11 17.97 15.54
CA MET A 1 -10.13 18.17 14.08
C MET A 1 -10.89 17.03 13.41
N LEU A 2 -10.31 15.88 13.06
CA LEU A 2 -11.06 14.80 12.37
C LEU A 2 -12.16 14.14 13.22
N TRP A 3 -12.00 14.10 14.55
CA TRP A 3 -13.05 13.60 15.44
C TRP A 3 -14.30 14.50 15.45
N GLN A 4 -14.14 15.82 15.27
CA GLN A 4 -15.27 16.75 15.16
C GLN A 4 -16.08 16.52 13.88
N VAL A 5 -15.42 16.13 12.80
CA VAL A 5 -16.09 15.76 11.54
C VAL A 5 -16.93 14.50 11.71
N VAL A 6 -16.45 13.53 12.49
CA VAL A 6 -17.21 12.30 12.79
C VAL A 6 -18.46 12.64 13.61
N THR A 7 -18.34 13.48 14.64
CA THR A 7 -19.48 13.89 15.46
C THR A 7 -20.48 14.74 14.67
N GLU A 8 -20.00 15.71 13.88
CA GLU A 8 -20.86 16.53 13.02
C GLU A 8 -21.56 15.70 11.94
N PHE A 9 -20.89 14.69 11.38
CA PHE A 9 -21.47 13.77 10.40
C PHE A 9 -22.55 12.89 11.04
N GLU A 10 -22.32 12.36 12.24
CA GLU A 10 -23.33 11.58 12.96
C GLU A 10 -24.57 12.41 13.27
N ASP A 11 -24.40 13.66 13.70
CA ASP A 11 -25.49 14.60 13.90
C ASP A 11 -26.23 14.91 12.59
N GLN A 12 -25.52 15.29 11.52
CA GLN A 12 -26.11 15.57 10.21
C GLN A 12 -26.87 14.36 9.63
N ARG A 13 -26.38 13.14 9.86
CA ARG A 13 -27.07 11.89 9.49
C ARG A 13 -28.38 11.72 10.26
N LEU A 14 -28.38 11.98 11.57
CA LEU A 14 -29.57 11.87 12.41
C LEU A 14 -30.66 12.86 11.98
N TYR A 15 -30.27 14.05 11.54
CA TYR A 15 -31.18 15.07 11.01
C TYR A 15 -31.50 14.89 9.52
N GLY A 16 -31.01 13.83 8.87
CA GLY A 16 -31.27 13.55 7.45
C GLY A 16 -30.72 14.60 6.48
N LYS A 17 -29.68 15.33 6.90
CA LYS A 17 -29.17 16.54 6.23
C LYS A 17 -27.82 16.31 5.54
N ILE A 18 -27.53 15.07 5.15
CA ILE A 18 -26.32 14.75 4.37
C ILE A 18 -26.66 14.96 2.91
N GLU A 19 -26.14 16.05 2.34
CA GLU A 19 -26.27 16.40 0.93
C GLU A 19 -25.80 15.22 0.04
N GLY A 20 -26.69 14.71 -0.82
CA GLY A 20 -26.41 13.56 -1.71
C GLY A 20 -26.66 12.18 -1.10
N TRP A 21 -26.89 12.08 0.21
CA TRP A 21 -27.25 10.84 0.92
C TRP A 21 -28.59 10.97 1.65
N GLU A 22 -29.42 11.93 1.25
CA GLU A 22 -30.81 11.99 1.64
C GLU A 22 -31.45 10.64 1.31
N LYS A 23 -32.28 10.13 2.22
CA LYS A 23 -33.06 8.92 1.96
C LYS A 23 -34.10 9.27 0.91
N ASN A 24 -33.67 9.33 -0.35
CA ASN A 24 -34.55 9.32 -1.49
C ASN A 24 -35.20 7.93 -1.46
N GLY A 25 -36.36 7.86 -0.83
CA GLY A 25 -37.27 6.77 -1.06
C GLY A 25 -37.51 6.72 -2.57
N GLU A 26 -36.99 5.66 -3.20
CA GLU A 26 -37.50 5.10 -4.45
C GLU A 26 -37.64 6.08 -5.62
N GLU A 27 -36.52 6.37 -6.30
CA GLU A 27 -36.59 6.87 -7.67
C GLU A 27 -36.24 5.75 -8.66
N ASN A 28 -37.20 4.84 -8.85
CA ASN A 28 -37.66 4.30 -10.15
C ASN A 28 -38.48 3.01 -9.94
N GLY A 29 -39.79 3.19 -9.73
CA GLY A 29 -40.72 2.06 -9.70
C GLY A 29 -42.13 2.39 -9.23
N PHE A 30 -42.75 3.46 -9.76
CA PHE A 30 -44.17 3.80 -9.60
C PHE A 30 -44.56 4.34 -8.21
N LEU A 31 -44.59 5.68 -8.08
CA LEU A 31 -45.39 6.34 -7.04
C LEU A 31 -46.84 5.86 -7.21
N PRO A 32 -47.46 5.17 -6.24
CA PRO A 32 -48.91 5.04 -6.28
C PRO A 32 -49.45 6.42 -5.93
N ASP A 33 -50.01 7.10 -6.94
CA ASP A 33 -50.85 8.26 -6.72
C ASP A 33 -51.76 8.02 -5.51
N GLN A 34 -51.94 9.03 -4.67
CA GLN A 34 -52.95 9.07 -3.59
C GLN A 34 -54.40 8.82 -4.08
N GLN A 35 -54.60 8.49 -5.36
CA GLN A 35 -55.88 8.11 -5.97
C GLN A 35 -56.37 6.69 -5.62
N PHE A 36 -55.53 5.82 -5.06
CA PHE A 36 -55.87 4.39 -4.88
C PHE A 36 -56.13 3.94 -3.43
N ILE A 37 -56.04 4.86 -2.45
CA ILE A 37 -56.33 4.55 -1.05
C ILE A 37 -57.85 4.59 -0.85
N ILE A 38 -58.49 3.42 -0.85
CA ILE A 38 -59.86 3.28 -0.38
C ILE A 38 -59.82 3.36 1.14
N ASP A 39 -60.34 4.45 1.70
CA ASP A 39 -60.49 4.58 3.15
C ASP A 39 -61.59 3.63 3.64
N LEU A 40 -61.15 2.53 4.26
CA LEU A 40 -62.02 1.45 4.73
C LEU A 40 -62.91 1.85 5.91
N ASP A 41 -62.65 2.98 6.57
CA ASP A 41 -63.48 3.44 7.69
C ASP A 41 -64.86 3.94 7.21
N TYR A 42 -64.99 4.33 5.94
CA TYR A 42 -66.26 4.74 5.34
C TYR A 42 -67.18 3.57 4.93
N TYR A 43 -66.67 2.35 4.88
CA TYR A 43 -67.41 1.18 4.40
C TYR A 43 -67.68 0.19 5.54
N ASN A 44 -68.95 -0.12 5.79
CA ASN A 44 -69.36 -0.99 6.90
C ASN A 44 -69.75 -2.40 6.44
N THR A 45 -70.07 -2.57 5.16
CA THR A 45 -70.41 -3.87 4.57
C THR A 45 -69.56 -4.18 3.33
N VAL A 46 -69.44 -5.47 3.01
CA VAL A 46 -68.75 -5.94 1.80
C VAL A 46 -69.48 -5.49 0.53
N GLU A 47 -70.80 -5.33 0.62
CA GLU A 47 -71.68 -4.91 -0.49
C GLU A 47 -71.38 -3.48 -0.94
N GLU A 48 -71.14 -2.56 0.01
CA GLU A 48 -70.75 -1.17 -0.30
C GLU A 48 -69.36 -1.09 -0.97
N LEU A 49 -68.46 -2.02 -0.64
CA LEU A 49 -67.14 -2.13 -1.27
C LEU A 49 -67.20 -2.65 -2.71
N ILE A 50 -68.22 -3.45 -3.06
CA ILE A 50 -68.43 -3.94 -4.42
C ILE A 50 -68.81 -2.78 -5.36
N GLU A 51 -69.56 -1.79 -4.87
CA GLU A 51 -69.97 -0.61 -5.64
C GLU A 51 -68.80 0.31 -6.04
N VAL A 52 -67.68 0.25 -5.31
CA VAL A 52 -66.44 1.00 -5.63
C VAL A 52 -65.85 0.55 -6.99
N GLY A 53 -66.18 -0.67 -7.42
CA GLY A 53 -65.88 -1.18 -8.75
C GLY A 53 -64.65 -2.09 -8.84
N PRO A 54 -64.59 -2.92 -9.89
CA PRO A 54 -63.61 -4.00 -10.01
C PRO A 54 -62.16 -3.54 -10.15
N GLU A 55 -61.90 -2.41 -10.81
CA GLU A 55 -60.53 -1.92 -11.04
C GLU A 55 -59.95 -1.31 -9.77
N LYS A 56 -60.70 -0.44 -9.08
CA LYS A 56 -60.27 0.18 -7.82
C LYS A 56 -59.97 -0.83 -6.72
N LEU A 57 -60.79 -1.88 -6.58
CA LEU A 57 -60.53 -2.98 -5.63
C LEU A 57 -59.26 -3.77 -5.99
N LYS A 58 -58.97 -3.93 -7.29
CA LYS A 58 -57.77 -4.61 -7.77
C LYS A 58 -56.51 -3.81 -7.44
N GLU A 59 -56.57 -2.51 -7.66
CA GLU A 59 -55.49 -1.55 -7.40
C GLU A 59 -55.21 -1.44 -5.90
N ALA A 60 -56.25 -1.30 -5.08
CA ALA A 60 -56.11 -1.26 -3.62
C ALA A 60 -55.52 -2.57 -3.05
N LEU A 61 -55.96 -3.74 -3.54
CA LEU A 61 -55.36 -5.02 -3.13
C LEU A 61 -53.91 -5.18 -3.60
N ALA A 62 -53.59 -4.69 -4.80
CA ALA A 62 -52.22 -4.72 -5.33
C ALA A 62 -51.29 -3.81 -4.51
N ALA A 63 -51.75 -2.61 -4.13
CA ALA A 63 -51.03 -1.69 -3.27
C ALA A 63 -50.74 -2.29 -1.88
N LEU A 64 -51.65 -3.12 -1.36
CA LEU A 64 -51.48 -3.85 -0.10
C LEU A 64 -50.72 -5.18 -0.25
N GLY A 65 -50.22 -5.52 -1.44
CA GLY A 65 -49.51 -6.78 -1.70
C GLY A 65 -50.36 -8.06 -1.60
N LEU A 66 -51.68 -7.91 -1.55
CA LEU A 66 -52.63 -9.01 -1.48
C LEU A 66 -52.93 -9.57 -2.88
N LYS A 67 -53.41 -10.81 -2.94
CA LYS A 67 -53.87 -11.40 -4.20
C LYS A 67 -55.00 -10.55 -4.77
N SER A 68 -54.85 -10.06 -6.00
CA SER A 68 -55.84 -9.23 -6.70
C SER A 68 -56.68 -10.01 -7.72
N GLY A 69 -56.54 -11.34 -7.78
CA GLY A 69 -57.36 -12.22 -8.63
C GLY A 69 -58.64 -12.73 -7.96
N GLY A 70 -59.65 -13.06 -8.76
CA GLY A 70 -60.94 -13.62 -8.33
C GLY A 70 -62.15 -12.80 -8.81
N THR A 71 -63.34 -13.15 -8.30
CA THR A 71 -64.55 -12.34 -8.54
C THR A 71 -64.48 -11.00 -7.79
N VAL A 72 -65.30 -10.02 -8.17
CA VAL A 72 -65.34 -8.70 -7.50
C VAL A 72 -65.67 -8.84 -6.01
N GLN A 73 -66.58 -9.75 -5.68
CA GLN A 73 -66.94 -10.09 -4.31
C GLN A 73 -65.76 -10.64 -3.50
N GLN A 74 -65.00 -11.59 -4.05
CA GLN A 74 -63.80 -12.14 -3.40
C GLN A 74 -62.71 -11.10 -3.17
N ARG A 75 -62.63 -10.07 -4.04
CA ARG A 75 -61.71 -8.94 -3.87
C ARG A 75 -62.18 -8.01 -2.75
N ALA A 76 -63.46 -7.65 -2.72
CA ALA A 76 -64.06 -6.84 -1.66
C ALA A 76 -63.93 -7.52 -0.28
N GLU A 77 -64.21 -8.82 -0.18
CA GLU A 77 -64.04 -9.60 1.06
C GLU A 77 -62.58 -9.61 1.55
N ARG A 78 -61.63 -9.76 0.63
CA ARG A 78 -60.18 -9.77 0.95
C ARG A 78 -59.68 -8.41 1.42
N LEU A 79 -60.19 -7.33 0.83
CA LEU A 79 -59.86 -5.97 1.24
C LEU A 79 -60.56 -5.64 2.57
N PHE A 80 -61.78 -6.11 2.80
CA PHE A 80 -62.49 -5.89 4.07
C PHE A 80 -61.85 -6.65 5.25
N LEU A 81 -61.23 -7.81 5.00
CA LEU A 81 -60.46 -8.54 6.02
C LEU A 81 -59.33 -7.70 6.63
N THR A 82 -58.72 -6.78 5.87
CA THR A 82 -57.65 -5.90 6.39
C THR A 82 -58.18 -4.82 7.34
N LYS A 83 -59.51 -4.56 7.36
CA LYS A 83 -60.13 -3.65 8.33
C LYS A 83 -60.15 -4.25 9.74
N ASN A 84 -60.44 -5.55 9.84
CA ASN A 84 -60.62 -6.23 11.13
C ASN A 84 -59.37 -6.95 11.63
N THR A 85 -58.43 -7.24 10.72
CA THR A 85 -57.17 -7.93 11.06
C THR A 85 -56.00 -7.17 10.47
N PRO A 86 -55.01 -6.76 11.28
CA PRO A 86 -53.84 -6.07 10.78
C PRO A 86 -53.05 -7.00 9.85
N LEU A 87 -52.43 -6.41 8.82
CA LEU A 87 -51.75 -7.13 7.74
C LEU A 87 -50.74 -8.18 8.24
N GLU A 88 -50.10 -7.94 9.38
CA GLU A 88 -49.12 -8.84 10.01
C GLU A 88 -49.70 -10.18 10.51
N LYS A 89 -51.01 -10.22 10.79
CA LYS A 89 -51.71 -11.42 11.31
C LYS A 89 -52.47 -12.18 10.23
N LEU A 90 -52.40 -11.74 8.98
CA LEU A 90 -53.04 -12.44 7.86
C LEU A 90 -52.24 -13.66 7.42
N ASP A 91 -52.95 -14.74 7.11
CA ASP A 91 -52.33 -15.96 6.61
C ASP A 91 -51.60 -15.73 5.27
N LYS A 92 -50.43 -16.37 5.13
CA LYS A 92 -49.58 -16.33 3.92
C LYS A 92 -50.30 -16.69 2.61
N LYS A 93 -51.48 -17.31 2.69
CA LYS A 93 -52.33 -17.65 1.54
C LYS A 93 -52.99 -16.43 0.90
N HIS A 94 -53.12 -15.30 1.61
CA HIS A 94 -53.77 -14.10 1.10
C HIS A 94 -52.82 -13.17 0.33
N PHE A 95 -51.51 -13.29 0.56
CA PHE A 95 -50.48 -12.48 -0.10
C PHE A 95 -50.18 -12.96 -1.51
N ALA A 96 -49.87 -12.01 -2.41
CA ALA A 96 -49.40 -12.34 -3.75
C ALA A 96 -48.04 -13.06 -3.68
N LYS A 97 -47.79 -13.99 -4.61
CA LYS A 97 -46.56 -14.79 -4.65
C LYS A 97 -45.38 -13.83 -4.94
N GLY A 98 -44.60 -13.51 -3.91
CA GLY A 98 -43.52 -12.51 -3.97
C GLY A 98 -43.72 -11.28 -3.07
N SER A 99 -44.91 -11.05 -2.51
CA SER A 99 -45.19 -9.89 -1.63
C SER A 99 -44.71 -10.07 -0.19
N GLN A 100 -44.62 -11.31 0.32
CA GLN A 100 -43.86 -11.63 1.53
C GLN A 100 -42.52 -12.27 1.14
N GLY A 101 -41.56 -11.44 0.75
CA GLY A 101 -40.17 -11.85 0.57
C GLY A 101 -39.52 -12.23 1.90
N SER A 102 -39.28 -13.53 2.08
CA SER A 102 -38.16 -14.14 2.84
C SER A 102 -37.53 -13.32 3.99
N VAL A 103 -38.13 -13.36 5.18
CA VAL A 103 -37.54 -12.80 6.42
C VAL A 103 -36.44 -13.70 7.03
N ILE A 104 -35.82 -14.63 6.28
CA ILE A 104 -34.87 -15.57 6.90
C ILE A 104 -33.46 -15.52 6.29
N ASN A 105 -33.21 -14.93 5.12
CA ASN A 105 -31.84 -14.92 4.54
C ASN A 105 -31.37 -13.61 3.88
N GLY A 106 -32.13 -12.51 3.95
CA GLY A 106 -31.79 -11.22 3.30
C GLY A 106 -31.26 -10.11 4.21
N SER A 107 -31.31 -10.30 5.53
CA SER A 107 -31.01 -9.22 6.50
C SER A 107 -29.53 -8.84 6.54
N ALA A 108 -28.62 -9.81 6.37
CA ALA A 108 -27.19 -9.53 6.43
C ALA A 108 -26.70 -8.65 5.27
N VAL A 109 -27.20 -8.88 4.05
CA VAL A 109 -26.74 -8.16 2.85
C VAL A 109 -27.23 -6.71 2.83
N ALA A 110 -28.52 -6.47 3.15
CA ALA A 110 -29.06 -5.12 3.21
C ALA A 110 -28.46 -4.29 4.37
N SER A 111 -28.16 -4.92 5.51
CA SER A 111 -27.42 -4.26 6.61
C SER A 111 -26.02 -3.85 6.17
N GLN A 112 -25.34 -4.74 5.46
CA GLN A 112 -23.96 -4.54 4.99
C GLN A 112 -23.87 -3.50 3.86
N GLU A 113 -24.87 -3.42 2.98
CA GLU A 113 -24.97 -2.35 1.98
C GLU A 113 -25.22 -0.98 2.62
N VAL A 114 -26.08 -0.91 3.64
CA VAL A 114 -26.33 0.34 4.40
C VAL A 114 -25.12 0.76 5.24
N ASP A 115 -24.39 -0.20 5.79
CA ASP A 115 -23.14 0.05 6.53
C ASP A 115 -22.02 0.51 5.59
N ASN A 116 -21.86 -0.12 4.42
CA ASN A 116 -20.90 0.31 3.40
C ASN A 116 -21.25 1.73 2.88
N ALA A 117 -22.52 2.01 2.61
CA ALA A 117 -23.00 3.34 2.24
C ALA A 117 -22.65 4.39 3.30
N LYS A 118 -22.85 4.06 4.58
CA LYS A 118 -22.51 4.94 5.71
C LYS A 118 -21.01 5.21 5.78
N GLU A 119 -20.18 4.19 5.57
CA GLU A 119 -18.72 4.35 5.55
C GLU A 119 -18.24 5.23 4.39
N ILE A 120 -18.82 5.06 3.20
CA ILE A 120 -18.51 5.88 2.03
C ILE A 120 -18.90 7.34 2.28
N ALA A 121 -20.12 7.59 2.77
CA ALA A 121 -20.58 8.93 3.10
C ALA A 121 -19.68 9.63 4.15
N LEU A 122 -19.23 8.87 5.15
CA LEU A 122 -18.33 9.38 6.18
C LEU A 122 -16.92 9.68 5.62
N MET A 123 -16.41 8.82 4.72
CA MET A 123 -15.16 9.08 4.00
C MET A 123 -15.26 10.34 3.13
N GLU A 124 -16.37 10.51 2.41
CA GLU A 124 -16.63 11.68 1.58
C GLU A 124 -16.64 12.97 2.42
N ALA A 125 -17.34 12.98 3.55
CA ALA A 125 -17.37 14.12 4.46
C ALA A 125 -15.97 14.47 5.00
N LYS A 126 -15.17 13.45 5.37
CA LYS A 126 -13.78 13.64 5.78
C LYS A 126 -12.92 14.24 4.67
N ILE A 127 -13.06 13.74 3.43
CA ILE A 127 -12.31 14.25 2.28
C ILE A 127 -12.69 15.70 2.01
N ARG A 128 -13.99 16.04 2.00
CA ARG A 128 -14.46 17.43 1.84
C ARG A 128 -13.82 18.34 2.88
N LYS A 129 -13.80 17.94 4.16
CA LYS A 129 -13.17 18.75 5.20
C LYS A 129 -11.66 18.88 5.03
N LEU A 130 -10.97 17.82 4.63
CA LEU A 130 -9.54 17.88 4.33
C LEU A 130 -9.26 18.79 3.14
N CYS A 131 -10.09 18.77 2.10
CA CYS A 131 -9.99 19.68 0.96
C CYS A 131 -10.19 21.15 1.37
N GLU A 132 -11.12 21.44 2.28
CA GLU A 132 -11.26 22.80 2.85
C GLU A 132 -10.00 23.25 3.59
N LEU A 133 -9.47 22.39 4.47
CA LEU A 133 -8.28 22.71 5.28
C LEU A 133 -7.01 22.84 4.44
N LEU A 134 -6.88 22.02 3.39
CA LEU A 134 -5.73 22.00 2.50
C LEU A 134 -5.97 22.82 1.22
N ASN A 135 -6.99 23.67 1.17
CA ASN A 135 -7.37 24.38 -0.05
C ASN A 135 -6.21 25.22 -0.61
N GLU A 136 -5.46 25.91 0.26
CA GLU A 136 -4.27 26.67 -0.15
C GLU A 136 -3.21 25.77 -0.81
N THR A 137 -2.92 24.62 -0.21
CA THR A 137 -1.98 23.63 -0.77
C THR A 137 -2.49 23.05 -2.08
N ILE A 138 -3.80 22.79 -2.20
CA ILE A 138 -4.41 22.27 -3.43
C ILE A 138 -4.34 23.30 -4.56
N VAL A 139 -4.59 24.58 -4.28
CA VAL A 139 -4.42 25.65 -5.28
C VAL A 139 -2.96 25.74 -5.70
N ARG A 140 -2.03 25.75 -4.74
CA ARG A 140 -0.59 25.79 -5.02
C ARG A 140 -0.11 24.62 -5.88
N THR A 141 -0.57 23.40 -5.63
CA THR A 141 -0.17 22.24 -6.45
C THR A 141 -0.79 22.28 -7.83
N LYS A 142 -2.02 22.78 -7.99
CA LYS A 142 -2.63 23.00 -9.30
C LYS A 142 -1.84 24.03 -10.12
N GLU A 143 -1.47 25.15 -9.51
CA GLU A 143 -0.64 26.17 -10.15
C GLU A 143 0.73 25.60 -10.54
N ASN A 144 1.35 24.80 -9.68
CA ASN A 144 2.61 24.13 -9.97
C ASN A 144 2.50 23.18 -11.18
N VAL A 145 1.42 22.40 -11.27
CA VAL A 145 1.18 21.52 -12.42
C VAL A 145 1.02 22.31 -13.71
N VAL A 146 0.29 23.42 -13.69
CA VAL A 146 0.14 24.30 -14.87
C VAL A 146 1.49 24.91 -15.25
N LYS A 147 2.29 25.34 -14.27
CA LYS A 147 3.65 25.84 -14.49
C LYS A 147 4.51 24.77 -15.17
N LYS A 148 4.54 23.54 -14.62
CA LYS A 148 5.27 22.39 -15.20
C LYS A 148 4.81 22.02 -16.61
N GLN A 149 3.54 22.21 -16.94
CA GLN A 149 3.03 22.00 -18.30
C GLN A 149 3.49 23.07 -19.31
N ALA A 150 3.79 24.28 -18.83
CA ALA A 150 4.25 25.38 -19.68
C ALA A 150 5.78 25.46 -19.83
N LEU A 151 6.53 24.67 -19.06
CA LEU A 151 8.00 24.66 -19.02
C LEU A 151 8.59 23.96 -20.24
N THR A 152 9.71 24.49 -20.74
CA THR A 152 10.53 23.85 -21.78
C THR A 152 11.36 22.71 -21.19
N TYR A 153 11.92 21.83 -22.04
CA TYR A 153 12.67 20.65 -21.59
C TYR A 153 13.87 21.01 -20.70
N ASP A 154 14.62 22.05 -21.06
CA ASP A 154 15.79 22.50 -20.31
C ASP A 154 15.41 23.06 -18.93
N GLU A 155 14.27 23.75 -18.84
CA GLU A 155 13.76 24.28 -17.56
C GLU A 155 13.17 23.17 -16.67
N MET A 156 12.62 22.09 -17.28
CA MET A 156 12.10 20.93 -16.55
C MET A 156 13.22 20.08 -15.92
N GLU A 157 14.35 19.93 -16.60
CA GLU A 157 15.53 19.26 -16.02
C GLU A 157 16.16 20.11 -14.92
N ALA A 158 16.21 21.43 -15.06
CA ALA A 158 16.70 22.32 -14.00
C ALA A 158 15.82 22.26 -12.72
N GLU A 159 14.48 22.28 -12.85
CA GLU A 159 13.60 22.12 -11.69
C GLU A 159 13.73 20.73 -11.04
N ARG A 160 14.00 19.66 -11.80
CA ARG A 160 14.25 18.33 -11.25
C ARG A 160 15.53 18.30 -10.43
N GLU A 161 16.61 18.88 -10.95
CA GLU A 161 17.89 18.98 -10.25
C GLU A 161 17.75 19.79 -8.95
N GLU A 162 16.98 20.89 -8.97
CA GLU A 162 16.65 21.67 -7.77
C GLU A 162 15.79 20.90 -6.76
N GLU A 163 14.75 20.18 -7.21
CA GLU A 163 13.92 19.32 -6.33
C GLU A 163 14.73 18.17 -5.71
N GLU A 164 15.67 17.57 -6.45
CA GLU A 164 16.58 16.54 -5.94
C GLU A 164 17.55 17.10 -4.88
N MET A 165 18.16 18.27 -5.14
CA MET A 165 18.99 18.95 -4.15
C MET A 165 18.19 19.37 -2.91
N GLN A 166 16.96 19.83 -3.08
CA GLN A 166 16.12 20.26 -1.97
C GLN A 166 15.65 19.05 -1.14
N ALA A 167 15.32 17.90 -1.76
CA ALA A 167 15.03 16.65 -1.06
C ALA A 167 16.25 16.09 -0.31
N GLU A 168 17.46 16.24 -0.86
CA GLU A 168 18.71 15.93 -0.14
C GLU A 168 18.92 16.87 1.06
N SER A 169 18.51 18.14 0.96
CA SER A 169 18.62 19.11 2.07
C SER A 169 17.53 18.98 3.14
N GLU A 170 16.28 18.67 2.77
CA GLU A 170 15.18 18.46 3.73
C GLU A 170 15.30 17.12 4.46
N SER A 171 16.06 16.17 3.91
CA SER A 171 16.51 14.97 4.62
C SER A 171 17.51 15.29 5.75
N ASP A 172 18.11 16.48 5.75
CA ASP A 172 19.09 16.96 6.74
C ASP A 172 18.46 17.97 7.74
N ASP A 173 17.27 18.51 7.45
CA ASP A 173 16.64 19.61 8.23
C ASP A 173 15.50 19.17 9.18
N GLU A 174 15.25 17.84 9.31
CA GLU A 174 14.56 17.27 10.48
C GLU A 174 15.52 16.95 11.64
N GLU A 175 16.72 17.53 11.66
CA GLU A 175 17.62 17.50 12.82
C GLU A 175 17.17 18.52 13.89
N GLN A 176 15.97 18.28 14.44
CA GLN A 176 15.61 18.86 15.73
C GLN A 176 16.73 18.47 16.71
N GLN A 177 17.52 19.45 17.15
CA GLN A 177 18.73 19.23 17.96
C GLN A 177 18.33 18.58 19.30
N ILE A 178 18.20 17.25 19.32
CA ILE A 178 17.83 16.46 20.49
C ILE A 178 18.98 16.63 21.48
N TYR A 179 18.74 17.37 22.56
CA TYR A 179 19.70 17.58 23.63
C TYR A 179 20.18 16.22 24.16
N ASN A 180 21.41 15.86 23.79
CA ASN A 180 22.11 14.64 24.17
C ASN A 180 23.23 14.96 25.18
N PRO A 181 22.88 15.24 26.45
CA PRO A 181 23.84 15.67 27.47
C PRO A 181 24.88 14.61 27.82
N LEU A 182 24.68 13.35 27.42
CA LEU A 182 25.58 12.22 27.68
C LEU A 182 26.41 11.80 26.44
N LYS A 183 26.29 12.50 25.30
CA LYS A 183 26.97 12.17 24.02
C LYS A 183 26.88 10.68 23.64
N LEU A 184 25.72 10.06 23.86
CA LEU A 184 25.49 8.68 23.46
C LEU A 184 25.36 8.59 21.93
N PRO A 185 26.00 7.60 21.26
CA PRO A 185 25.86 7.43 19.82
C PRO A 185 24.41 7.26 19.38
N MET A 186 24.05 7.96 18.30
CA MET A 186 22.68 7.97 17.78
C MET A 186 22.33 6.63 17.16
N GLY A 187 21.10 6.18 17.38
CA GLY A 187 20.59 4.98 16.72
C GLY A 187 20.28 5.23 15.25
N TRP A 188 19.97 4.15 14.54
CA TRP A 188 19.44 4.18 13.17
C TRP A 188 18.04 4.84 13.07
N ASP A 189 17.42 5.15 14.21
CA ASP A 189 16.12 5.81 14.36
C ASP A 189 16.25 7.31 14.74
N GLY A 190 17.45 7.89 14.63
CA GLY A 190 17.73 9.30 14.97
C GLY A 190 17.63 9.64 16.48
N LYS A 191 17.22 8.70 17.32
CA LYS A 191 17.09 8.85 18.78
C LYS A 191 18.34 8.35 19.52
N PRO A 192 18.68 8.93 20.69
CA PRO A 192 19.78 8.43 21.52
C PRO A 192 19.52 6.98 21.93
N ILE A 193 20.45 6.08 21.61
CA ILE A 193 20.34 4.65 21.99
C ILE A 193 20.31 4.57 23.53
N PRO A 194 19.31 3.89 24.13
CA PRO A 194 19.28 3.66 25.57
C PRO A 194 20.60 3.05 26.07
N TYR A 195 21.15 3.58 27.17
CA TYR A 195 22.49 3.23 27.67
C TYR A 195 22.69 1.71 27.91
N TRP A 196 21.64 1.00 28.33
CA TRP A 196 21.70 -0.45 28.50
C TRP A 196 21.81 -1.20 27.16
N LEU A 197 21.16 -0.70 26.11
CA LEU A 197 21.20 -1.27 24.76
C LEU A 197 22.57 -1.03 24.10
N TYR A 198 23.13 0.16 24.34
CA TYR A 198 24.51 0.50 23.98
C TYR A 198 25.54 -0.46 24.60
N LYS A 199 25.37 -0.76 25.89
CA LYS A 199 26.24 -1.68 26.64
C LYS A 199 26.02 -3.16 26.26
N LEU A 200 24.79 -3.54 25.92
CA LEU A 200 24.41 -4.91 25.52
C LEU A 200 24.92 -5.28 24.13
N HIS A 201 24.78 -4.37 23.15
CA HIS A 201 25.19 -4.63 21.76
C HIS A 201 26.64 -4.24 21.47
N GLY A 202 27.39 -3.78 22.48
CA GLY A 202 28.81 -3.43 22.33
C GLY A 202 29.06 -2.25 21.40
N LEU A 203 28.08 -1.35 21.22
CA LEU A 203 28.18 -0.17 20.35
C LEU A 203 29.23 0.84 20.83
N GLY A 204 29.70 0.72 22.08
CA GLY A 204 30.74 1.59 22.63
C GLY A 204 32.17 1.18 22.37
N GLN A 205 32.38 0.06 21.68
CA GLN A 205 33.71 -0.32 21.24
C GLN A 205 33.98 0.28 19.86
N GLU A 206 34.95 1.19 19.80
CA GLU A 206 35.44 1.75 18.54
C GLU A 206 36.40 0.76 17.87
N PHE A 207 36.15 0.44 16.60
CA PHE A 207 37.02 -0.37 15.76
C PHE A 207 37.49 0.46 14.57
N LYS A 208 38.81 0.61 14.42
CA LYS A 208 39.41 1.37 13.31
C LYS A 208 39.88 0.42 12.22
N CYS A 209 39.64 0.77 10.96
CA CYS A 209 40.14 0.03 9.80
C CYS A 209 41.10 0.90 8.97
N GLU A 210 42.37 0.52 8.91
CA GLU A 210 43.41 1.25 8.17
C GLU A 210 43.18 1.16 6.65
N ILE A 211 42.76 0.00 6.15
CA ILE A 211 42.43 -0.23 4.73
C ILE A 211 41.31 0.69 4.23
N CYS A 212 40.41 1.14 5.12
CA CYS A 212 39.35 2.08 4.81
C CYS A 212 39.72 3.55 5.09
N GLY A 213 41.00 3.88 5.23
CA GLY A 213 41.46 5.25 5.52
C GLY A 213 41.27 5.65 7.00
N ASN A 214 41.51 4.71 7.93
CA ASN A 214 41.33 4.89 9.37
C ASN A 214 39.90 5.26 9.80
N TYR A 215 38.90 4.81 9.04
CA TYR A 215 37.50 5.00 9.40
C TYR A 215 37.14 4.19 10.66
N SER A 216 36.42 4.84 11.58
CA SER A 216 35.98 4.27 12.84
C SER A 216 34.57 3.67 12.72
N TYR A 217 34.44 2.38 13.02
CA TYR A 217 33.18 1.66 13.12
C TYR A 217 32.81 1.45 14.59
N TRP A 218 31.56 1.75 14.95
CA TRP A 218 31.06 1.61 16.31
C TRP A 218 30.36 0.27 16.48
N GLY A 219 30.96 -0.60 17.30
CA GLY A 219 30.45 -1.91 17.63
C GLY A 219 30.80 -3.02 16.63
N ARG A 220 30.87 -4.26 17.16
CA ARG A 220 31.36 -5.43 16.41
C ARG A 220 30.51 -5.77 15.18
N ARG A 221 29.19 -5.59 15.24
CA ARG A 221 28.30 -5.90 14.10
C ARG A 221 28.49 -4.93 12.93
N ALA A 222 28.65 -3.64 13.21
CA ALA A 222 28.93 -2.65 12.17
C ALA A 222 30.31 -2.91 11.54
N TYR A 223 31.28 -3.25 12.38
CA TYR A 223 32.60 -3.68 11.94
C TYR A 223 32.54 -4.96 11.09
N GLU A 224 31.90 -6.05 11.48
CA GLU A 224 31.87 -7.26 10.63
C GLU A 224 31.15 -7.04 9.27
N ARG A 225 30.19 -6.12 9.24
CA ARG A 225 29.48 -5.73 8.01
C ARG A 225 30.37 -4.95 7.04
N HIS A 226 31.31 -4.13 7.54
CA HIS A 226 32.13 -3.24 6.70
C HIS A 226 33.00 -4.00 5.69
N PHE A 227 33.44 -5.23 5.99
CA PHE A 227 34.22 -6.06 5.07
C PHE A 227 33.52 -6.34 3.73
N LYS A 228 32.18 -6.28 3.71
CA LYS A 228 31.37 -6.47 2.50
C LYS A 228 30.99 -5.15 1.85
N GLU A 229 31.22 -4.01 2.50
CA GLU A 229 30.88 -2.70 1.94
C GLU A 229 31.83 -2.32 0.82
N TRP A 230 31.33 -1.45 -0.07
CA TRP A 230 32.09 -0.96 -1.22
C TRP A 230 33.40 -0.28 -0.80
N ARG A 231 33.41 0.48 0.30
CA ARG A 231 34.61 1.19 0.79
C ARG A 231 35.76 0.23 1.09
N HIS A 232 35.49 -0.87 1.79
CA HIS A 232 36.51 -1.88 2.10
C HIS A 232 36.92 -2.67 0.85
N GLN A 233 35.94 -3.05 0.01
CA GLN A 233 36.23 -3.70 -1.28
C GLN A 233 37.14 -2.85 -2.18
N HIS A 234 36.89 -1.54 -2.23
CA HIS A 234 37.69 -0.60 -2.98
C HIS A 234 39.11 -0.48 -2.41
N GLY A 235 39.25 -0.37 -1.08
CA GLY A 235 40.56 -0.38 -0.41
C GLY A 235 41.37 -1.64 -0.74
N MET A 236 40.74 -2.83 -0.65
CA MET A 236 41.37 -4.09 -1.01
C MET A 236 41.76 -4.15 -2.50
N ARG A 237 40.92 -3.61 -3.40
CA ARG A 237 41.21 -3.51 -4.83
C ARG A 237 42.40 -2.61 -5.12
N CYS A 238 42.54 -1.47 -4.44
CA CYS A 238 43.70 -0.59 -4.55
C CYS A 238 45.00 -1.26 -4.09
N LEU A 239 44.92 -2.21 -3.14
CA LEU A 239 46.05 -3.03 -2.70
C LEU A 239 46.35 -4.22 -3.63
N GLY A 240 45.50 -4.50 -4.61
CA GLY A 240 45.62 -5.67 -5.48
C GLY A 240 45.31 -7.00 -4.80
N ILE A 241 44.63 -6.98 -3.65
CA ILE A 241 44.30 -8.17 -2.86
C ILE A 241 42.83 -8.52 -3.11
N PRO A 242 42.49 -9.78 -3.46
CA PRO A 242 41.10 -10.18 -3.62
C PRO A 242 40.38 -10.18 -2.26
N ASN A 243 39.21 -9.52 -2.18
CA ASN A 243 38.39 -9.48 -0.96
C ASN A 243 37.69 -10.82 -0.70
N THR A 244 38.42 -11.77 -0.13
CA THR A 244 37.94 -13.09 0.28
C THR A 244 37.76 -13.16 1.79
N LYS A 245 36.98 -14.13 2.28
CA LYS A 245 36.74 -14.32 3.74
C LYS A 245 38.01 -14.52 4.55
N ASN A 246 39.11 -14.91 3.92
CA ASN A 246 40.42 -15.09 4.55
C ASN A 246 41.01 -13.77 5.08
N PHE A 247 40.54 -12.63 4.57
CA PHE A 247 40.99 -11.29 4.96
C PHE A 247 40.03 -10.62 5.95
N ASN A 248 38.97 -11.31 6.39
CA ASN A 248 38.11 -10.80 7.44
C ASN A 248 38.91 -10.63 8.74
N GLU A 249 38.60 -9.57 9.49
CA GLU A 249 39.29 -9.12 10.72
C GLU A 249 40.67 -8.48 10.52
N ILE A 250 41.20 -8.43 9.30
CA ILE A 250 42.46 -7.74 9.01
C ILE A 250 42.17 -6.25 8.78
N THR A 251 42.76 -5.40 9.61
CA THR A 251 42.59 -3.95 9.53
C THR A 251 43.80 -3.25 8.96
N SER A 252 45.00 -3.77 9.23
CA SER A 252 46.24 -3.14 8.82
C SER A 252 46.62 -3.51 7.40
N ILE A 253 47.13 -2.52 6.68
CA ILE A 253 47.58 -2.70 5.30
C ILE A 253 48.81 -3.60 5.24
N GLU A 254 49.71 -3.50 6.22
CA GLU A 254 50.93 -4.31 6.27
C GLU A 254 50.61 -5.79 6.48
N GLU A 255 49.73 -6.08 7.44
CA GLU A 255 49.28 -7.44 7.75
C GLU A 255 48.54 -8.08 6.56
N ALA A 256 47.68 -7.32 5.87
CA ALA A 256 46.98 -7.79 4.69
C ALA A 256 47.95 -8.19 3.57
N LYS A 257 48.99 -7.38 3.33
CA LYS A 257 50.04 -7.67 2.32
C LYS A 257 50.85 -8.90 2.69
N GLU A 258 51.21 -9.05 3.96
CA GLU A 258 51.99 -10.20 4.42
C GLU A 258 51.19 -11.50 4.30
N LEU A 259 49.91 -11.48 4.70
CA LEU A 259 49.02 -12.63 4.55
C LEU A 259 48.85 -12.98 3.06
N TRP A 260 48.65 -11.99 2.20
CA TRP A 260 48.51 -12.22 0.77
C TRP A 260 49.76 -12.87 0.18
N LYS A 261 50.96 -12.40 0.56
CA LYS A 261 52.23 -13.00 0.15
C LYS A 261 52.32 -14.48 0.56
N ARG A 262 52.00 -14.81 1.81
CA ARG A 262 51.98 -16.22 2.29
C ARG A 262 50.96 -17.07 1.54
N ILE A 263 49.79 -16.50 1.20
CA ILE A 263 48.76 -17.19 0.42
C ILE A 263 49.24 -17.42 -1.02
N GLN A 264 49.87 -16.43 -1.67
CA GLN A 264 50.42 -16.57 -3.02
C GLN A 264 51.54 -17.61 -3.10
N GLU A 265 52.42 -17.66 -2.09
CA GLU A 265 53.45 -18.70 -1.94
C GLU A 265 52.81 -20.09 -1.83
N ARG A 266 51.76 -20.23 -1.02
CA ARG A 266 51.06 -21.51 -0.83
C ARG A 266 50.21 -21.92 -2.03
N GLN A 267 49.58 -20.97 -2.72
CA GLN A 267 48.77 -21.21 -3.92
C GLN A 267 49.62 -21.45 -5.19
N GLY A 268 50.94 -21.30 -5.10
CA GLY A 268 51.85 -21.64 -6.18
C GLY A 268 51.76 -20.68 -7.37
N VAL A 269 51.34 -19.44 -7.16
CA VAL A 269 51.41 -18.41 -8.22
C VAL A 269 52.87 -18.06 -8.53
N ASN A 270 53.77 -18.25 -7.56
CA ASN A 270 55.24 -18.23 -7.75
C ASN A 270 55.85 -19.61 -8.03
N LYS A 271 55.05 -20.63 -8.37
CA LYS A 271 55.55 -21.95 -8.75
C LYS A 271 55.82 -21.93 -10.25
N TRP A 272 57.11 -22.04 -10.62
CA TRP A 272 57.61 -22.13 -12.00
C TRP A 272 56.62 -22.91 -12.88
N ARG A 273 56.09 -22.27 -13.93
CA ARG A 273 55.14 -22.88 -14.86
C ARG A 273 55.90 -23.40 -16.07
N PRO A 274 56.18 -24.72 -16.18
CA PRO A 274 57.01 -25.25 -17.26
C PRO A 274 56.45 -24.91 -18.64
N ASP A 275 55.14 -24.91 -18.82
CA ASP A 275 54.53 -24.65 -20.13
C ASP A 275 54.73 -23.21 -20.66
N LEU A 276 55.01 -22.25 -19.76
CA LEU A 276 55.20 -20.84 -20.08
C LEU A 276 56.66 -20.39 -19.96
N GLU A 277 57.41 -20.98 -19.02
CA GLU A 277 58.75 -20.55 -18.63
C GLU A 277 59.85 -21.52 -19.11
N GLU A 278 59.51 -22.71 -19.63
CA GLU A 278 60.48 -23.63 -20.25
C GLU A 278 60.67 -23.26 -21.73
N GLU A 279 61.90 -22.90 -22.08
CA GLU A 279 62.31 -22.48 -23.42
C GLU A 279 62.97 -23.64 -24.18
N TYR A 280 62.56 -23.82 -25.44
CA TYR A 280 63.08 -24.82 -26.37
C TYR A 280 63.71 -24.13 -27.58
N GLU A 281 64.89 -24.58 -27.97
CA GLU A 281 65.60 -24.11 -29.16
C GLU A 281 65.33 -25.05 -30.33
N ASP A 282 64.96 -24.49 -31.49
CA ASP A 282 64.83 -25.24 -32.74
C ASP A 282 66.20 -25.53 -33.39
N LYS A 283 66.21 -26.25 -34.51
CA LYS A 283 67.46 -26.57 -35.23
C LYS A 283 68.13 -25.35 -35.88
N GLU A 284 67.42 -24.24 -36.00
CA GLU A 284 67.88 -22.98 -36.56
C GLU A 284 68.38 -22.01 -35.49
N GLY A 285 68.24 -22.37 -34.20
CA GLY A 285 68.68 -21.59 -33.05
C GLY A 285 67.64 -20.61 -32.50
N ASN A 286 66.38 -20.69 -32.94
CA ASN A 286 65.30 -19.84 -32.44
C ASN A 286 64.72 -20.42 -31.16
N ILE A 287 64.51 -19.55 -30.17
CA ILE A 287 64.03 -19.93 -28.84
C ILE A 287 62.53 -19.65 -28.73
N TYR A 288 61.76 -20.69 -28.39
CA TYR A 288 60.32 -20.61 -28.20
C TYR A 288 59.92 -21.18 -26.84
N ASN A 289 58.82 -20.70 -26.25
CA ASN A 289 58.23 -21.39 -25.11
C ASN A 289 57.76 -22.79 -25.52
N LYS A 290 57.71 -23.71 -24.57
CA LYS A 290 57.29 -25.11 -24.78
C LYS A 290 56.02 -25.27 -25.61
N LYS A 291 54.97 -24.51 -25.29
CA LYS A 291 53.68 -24.63 -25.98
C LYS A 291 53.81 -24.22 -27.45
N THR A 292 54.39 -23.06 -27.72
CA THR A 292 54.64 -22.54 -29.06
C THR A 292 55.54 -23.49 -29.84
N TYR A 293 56.61 -24.00 -29.24
CA TYR A 293 57.48 -25.00 -29.85
C TYR A 293 56.70 -26.26 -30.25
N THR A 294 55.91 -26.83 -29.33
CA THR A 294 55.13 -28.05 -29.63
C THR A 294 54.04 -27.83 -30.68
N ASP A 295 53.43 -26.64 -30.71
CA ASP A 295 52.40 -26.30 -31.70
C ASP A 295 53.03 -26.07 -33.08
N LEU A 296 54.17 -25.39 -33.17
CA LEU A 296 54.94 -25.21 -34.40
C LEU A 296 55.46 -26.56 -34.92
N GLN A 297 55.93 -27.43 -34.03
CA GLN A 297 56.38 -28.78 -34.39
C GLN A 297 55.22 -29.64 -34.92
N ARG A 298 54.01 -29.53 -34.33
CA ARG A 298 52.81 -30.23 -34.82
C ARG A 298 52.34 -29.70 -36.18
N GLN A 299 52.54 -28.42 -36.44
CA GLN A 299 52.24 -27.79 -37.74
C GLN A 299 53.34 -28.06 -38.78
N GLY A 300 54.48 -28.65 -38.38
CA GLY A 300 55.60 -28.95 -39.26
C GLY A 300 56.40 -27.72 -39.69
N LEU A 301 56.35 -26.64 -38.89
CA LEU A 301 57.01 -25.36 -39.17
C LEU A 301 58.43 -25.27 -38.60
N ILE A 302 58.81 -26.18 -37.69
CA ILE A 302 60.13 -26.34 -37.07
C ILE A 302 60.49 -27.81 -36.86
#